data_AF-A0A928J5K6-F1
#
_entry.id   AF-A0A928J5K6-F1
#
_cell.length_a   1.000
_cell.length_b   1.000
_cell.length_c   1.000
_cell.angle_alpha   90.00
_cell.angle_beta   90.00
_cell.angle_gamma   90.00
#
_symmetry.space_group_name_H-M   'P 1'
#
loop_
_entity.id
_entity.type
_entity.pdbx_description
1 polymer ?
#
loop_
_entity_poly.entity_id
_entity_poly.type
_entity_poly.pdbx_seq_one_letter_code
_entity_poly.pdbx_strand_id
1 'polypeptide(L)'
;MKKQNALRIVFTALLCLLIALGICSCTTTPEEGEQTEAKYFKVTFNSAYGSDVPDQRILENEKVIRPEDPVRNGYVFKSWQYNGKAWSFSHDKVTEDITLIATWEAADAVYVIENGYVTGCKQYFETMVVPSTNNGIDIVGIGDGAFTDVDKGTVTKIVLPESVTAIGNNAFKDCSDIDIEVKGALTLVGESAFENCNGLTDVKFGNELDNIPFNAFKGCSSLKSIILPASLTLISENAFEDCSSIAYMVMHSSTATVENNAFGGCDALKVLYYHGTADQLAQTSIASSNSAIEKATRFFYSKDKPTESGSFWHYDEDGKIKLWT
;
A
#
# COMPACT_ATOMS: atom_id res chain seq x y z
N MET A 1 -9.33 33.29 -9.36
CA MET A 1 -9.48 32.40 -10.53
C MET A 1 -10.87 31.78 -10.42
N LYS A 2 -11.86 32.30 -11.14
CA LYS A 2 -12.32 31.91 -12.49
C LYS A 2 -13.18 30.65 -12.51
N LYS A 3 -14.37 30.84 -13.10
CA LYS A 3 -15.35 29.89 -13.66
C LYS A 3 -16.32 29.23 -12.67
N GLN A 4 -17.47 29.89 -12.49
CA GLN A 4 -18.79 29.32 -12.77
C GLN A 4 -19.78 30.49 -12.97
N ASN A 5 -20.83 30.29 -13.77
CA ASN A 5 -21.84 31.28 -14.23
C ASN A 5 -21.58 32.00 -15.56
N ALA A 6 -21.34 31.23 -16.62
CA ALA A 6 -21.71 31.63 -17.98
C ALA A 6 -22.55 30.51 -18.62
N LEU A 7 -23.75 30.31 -18.09
CA LEU A 7 -24.80 29.50 -18.71
C LEU A 7 -26.06 30.35 -18.69
N ARG A 8 -26.67 30.45 -19.88
CA ARG A 8 -27.90 31.16 -20.24
C ARG A 8 -27.73 32.64 -20.60
N ILE A 9 -28.27 32.95 -21.79
CA ILE A 9 -28.49 34.30 -22.33
C ILE A 9 -27.22 34.92 -22.92
N VAL A 10 -26.85 34.51 -24.12
CA VAL A 10 -26.50 35.39 -25.27
C VAL A 10 -26.07 34.44 -26.38
N PHE A 11 -27.02 33.92 -27.16
CA PHE A 11 -26.86 33.71 -28.61
C PHE A 11 -28.27 33.53 -29.23
N THR A 12 -29.14 34.48 -28.88
CA THR A 12 -30.41 34.78 -29.56
C THR A 12 -30.39 36.25 -30.00
N ALA A 13 -29.21 36.74 -30.38
CA ALA A 13 -28.99 38.13 -30.77
C ALA A 13 -27.90 38.22 -31.86
N LEU A 14 -28.03 37.43 -32.91
CA LEU A 14 -27.54 37.81 -34.24
C LEU A 14 -28.49 37.24 -35.32
N LEU A 15 -29.79 37.26 -34.99
CA LEU A 15 -30.86 37.10 -35.95
C LEU A 15 -31.06 38.46 -36.63
N CYS A 16 -30.53 38.57 -37.83
CA CYS A 16 -31.07 39.40 -38.92
C CYS A 16 -31.32 40.88 -38.61
N LEU A 17 -30.26 41.69 -38.59
CA LEU A 17 -30.33 43.11 -38.93
C LEU A 17 -30.37 43.36 -40.46
N LEU A 18 -30.93 42.44 -41.25
CA LEU A 18 -31.12 42.60 -42.69
C LEU A 18 -32.42 41.89 -43.12
N ILE A 19 -33.55 42.49 -42.76
CA ILE A 19 -34.83 42.31 -43.47
C ILE A 19 -35.29 43.72 -43.89
N ALA A 20 -34.59 44.28 -44.87
CA ALA A 20 -35.07 45.41 -45.66
C ALA A 20 -34.41 45.31 -47.03
N LEU A 21 -35.21 44.89 -48.02
CA LEU A 21 -34.95 44.69 -49.46
C LEU A 21 -35.10 43.21 -49.83
N GLY A 22 -36.36 42.83 -50.04
CA GLY A 22 -36.74 41.51 -50.50
C GLY A 22 -36.13 41.21 -51.86
N ILE A 23 -35.19 40.26 -51.89
CA ILE A 23 -34.88 39.38 -53.02
C ILE A 23 -34.02 38.22 -52.50
N CYS A 24 -34.15 37.09 -53.19
CA CYS A 24 -33.30 35.89 -53.13
C CYS A 24 -33.68 34.79 -52.14
N SER A 25 -34.40 33.82 -52.71
CA SER A 25 -34.33 32.38 -52.46
C SER A 25 -32.99 31.88 -51.94
N CYS A 26 -33.00 31.21 -50.79
CA CYS A 26 -32.27 29.96 -50.58
C CYS A 26 -32.81 29.28 -49.32
N THR A 27 -33.43 28.12 -49.51
CA THR A 27 -33.69 27.15 -48.45
C THR A 27 -32.35 26.57 -48.00
N THR A 28 -31.88 26.96 -46.81
CA THR A 28 -30.86 26.19 -46.09
C THR A 28 -31.35 25.97 -44.67
N THR A 29 -31.95 24.81 -44.46
CA THR A 29 -32.00 24.14 -43.16
C THR A 29 -30.57 23.96 -42.64
N PRO A 30 -30.26 24.21 -41.36
CA PRO A 30 -28.95 23.86 -40.80
C PRO A 30 -28.83 22.34 -40.74
N GLU A 31 -27.70 21.79 -41.20
CA GLU A 31 -27.33 20.39 -41.02
C GLU A 31 -27.44 20.00 -39.54
N GLU A 32 -28.26 19.00 -39.24
CA GLU A 32 -28.23 18.26 -37.99
C GLU A 32 -26.87 17.59 -37.87
N GLY A 33 -25.99 18.17 -37.04
CA GLY A 33 -24.78 17.49 -36.61
C GLY A 33 -25.19 16.21 -35.88
N GLU A 34 -24.77 15.07 -36.44
CA GLU A 34 -25.00 13.72 -35.91
C GLU A 34 -24.51 13.66 -34.45
N GLN A 35 -25.44 13.76 -33.49
CA GLN A 35 -25.17 13.47 -32.09
C GLN A 35 -24.99 11.95 -31.99
N THR A 36 -23.76 11.49 -32.13
CA THR A 36 -23.40 10.10 -31.83
C THR A 36 -23.56 9.88 -30.32
N GLU A 37 -24.62 9.15 -29.96
CA GLU A 37 -24.88 8.78 -28.57
C GLU A 37 -23.72 7.93 -28.05
N ALA A 38 -23.12 8.32 -26.92
CA ALA A 38 -22.01 7.60 -26.33
C ALA A 38 -22.46 6.19 -25.92
N LYS A 39 -21.88 5.17 -26.55
CA LYS A 39 -22.21 3.77 -26.31
C LYS A 39 -21.32 3.19 -25.21
N TYR A 40 -21.95 2.56 -24.22
CA TYR A 40 -21.27 1.96 -23.08
C TYR A 40 -21.56 0.47 -23.01
N PHE A 41 -20.57 -0.29 -22.58
CA PHE A 41 -20.66 -1.73 -22.35
C PHE A 41 -20.42 -2.09 -20.89
N LYS A 42 -21.07 -3.16 -20.47
CA LYS A 42 -20.88 -3.76 -19.16
C LYS A 42 -19.69 -4.72 -19.20
N VAL A 43 -18.77 -4.54 -18.26
CA VAL A 43 -17.69 -5.50 -17.98
C VAL A 43 -18.01 -6.18 -16.66
N THR A 44 -18.32 -7.46 -16.72
CA THR A 44 -18.61 -8.29 -15.53
C THR A 44 -17.35 -9.01 -15.10
N PHE A 45 -17.04 -9.01 -13.79
CA PHE A 45 -15.89 -9.73 -13.23
C PHE A 45 -16.36 -10.98 -12.49
N ASN A 46 -16.19 -12.13 -13.11
CA ASN A 46 -16.46 -13.42 -12.47
C ASN A 46 -15.18 -13.93 -11.81
N SER A 47 -15.07 -13.78 -10.49
CA SER A 47 -13.91 -14.20 -9.70
C SER A 47 -13.69 -15.72 -9.65
N ALA A 48 -14.60 -16.53 -10.19
CA ALA A 48 -14.52 -17.98 -10.21
C ALA A 48 -14.19 -18.55 -8.81
N TYR A 49 -15.10 -18.31 -7.86
CA TYR A 49 -15.01 -18.68 -6.44
C TYR A 49 -14.00 -17.86 -5.60
N GLY A 50 -13.48 -16.75 -6.13
CA GLY A 50 -12.74 -15.75 -5.35
C GLY A 50 -13.65 -14.71 -4.71
N SER A 51 -13.05 -13.73 -4.04
CA SER A 51 -13.74 -12.56 -3.50
C SER A 51 -14.49 -11.78 -4.58
N ASP A 52 -15.52 -11.04 -4.16
CA ASP A 52 -16.33 -10.22 -5.07
C ASP A 52 -15.52 -9.11 -5.71
N VAL A 53 -15.78 -8.87 -7.00
CA VAL A 53 -15.15 -7.79 -7.78
C VAL A 53 -16.26 -6.99 -8.46
N PRO A 54 -16.39 -5.68 -8.22
CA PRO A 54 -17.47 -4.88 -8.79
C PRO A 54 -17.40 -4.78 -10.32
N ASP A 55 -18.56 -4.90 -10.96
CA ASP A 55 -18.72 -4.67 -12.39
C ASP A 55 -18.38 -3.23 -12.77
N GLN A 56 -17.93 -3.04 -14.02
CA GLN A 56 -17.62 -1.73 -14.57
C GLN A 56 -18.48 -1.41 -15.79
N ARG A 57 -18.69 -0.11 -16.05
CA ARG A 57 -19.29 0.40 -17.29
C ARG A 57 -18.24 1.20 -18.06
N ILE A 58 -17.89 0.72 -19.25
CA ILE A 58 -16.78 1.24 -20.06
C ILE A 58 -17.33 1.81 -21.36
N LEU A 59 -16.79 2.94 -21.79
CA LEU A 59 -17.12 3.54 -23.09
C LEU A 59 -16.60 2.62 -24.22
N GLU A 60 -17.33 2.51 -25.32
CA GLU A 60 -16.89 1.74 -26.49
C GLU A 60 -15.46 2.13 -26.93
N ASN A 61 -14.62 1.13 -27.22
CA ASN A 61 -13.21 1.26 -27.59
C ASN A 61 -12.26 1.81 -26.50
N GLU A 62 -12.72 1.93 -25.26
CA GLU A 62 -11.89 2.24 -24.10
C GLU A 62 -11.40 0.98 -23.37
N LYS A 63 -10.39 1.18 -22.53
CA LYS A 63 -9.79 0.12 -21.70
C LYS A 63 -10.53 -0.03 -20.38
N VAL A 64 -10.53 -1.25 -19.86
CA VAL A 64 -11.04 -1.55 -18.52
C VAL A 64 -10.06 -1.03 -17.47
N ILE A 65 -10.55 -0.46 -16.37
CA ILE A 65 -9.71 -0.15 -15.21
C ILE A 65 -9.40 -1.47 -14.50
N ARG A 66 -8.12 -1.83 -14.32
CA ARG A 66 -7.76 -3.07 -13.61
C ARG A 66 -8.33 -3.04 -12.19
N PRO A 67 -9.18 -4.00 -11.79
CA PRO A 67 -9.65 -4.09 -10.41
C PRO A 67 -8.52 -4.59 -9.49
N GLU A 68 -8.72 -4.52 -8.18
CA GLU A 68 -7.90 -5.33 -7.27
C GLU A 68 -8.04 -6.82 -7.62
N ASP A 69 -6.93 -7.55 -7.54
CA ASP A 69 -6.94 -8.98 -7.84
C ASP A 69 -7.78 -9.69 -6.75
N PRO A 70 -8.74 -10.55 -7.14
CA PRO A 70 -9.56 -11.25 -6.17
C PRO A 70 -8.70 -12.21 -5.33
N VAL A 71 -9.20 -12.59 -4.15
CA VAL A 71 -8.55 -13.56 -3.27
C VAL A 71 -9.36 -14.85 -3.22
N ARG A 72 -8.68 -15.99 -3.23
CA ARG A 72 -9.28 -17.32 -3.06
C ARG A 72 -8.38 -18.19 -2.18
N ASN A 73 -8.88 -18.60 -1.03
CA ASN A 73 -8.11 -19.40 -0.06
C ASN A 73 -7.52 -20.66 -0.70
N GLY A 74 -6.22 -20.90 -0.51
CA GLY A 74 -5.48 -22.01 -1.10
C GLY A 74 -5.06 -21.81 -2.56
N TYR A 75 -5.30 -20.65 -3.17
CA TYR A 75 -4.97 -20.37 -4.57
C TYR A 75 -4.32 -19.00 -4.75
N VAL A 76 -3.50 -18.89 -5.81
CA VAL A 76 -2.89 -17.65 -6.28
C VAL A 76 -3.60 -17.19 -7.54
N PHE A 77 -3.99 -15.92 -7.58
CA PHE A 77 -4.60 -15.33 -8.77
C PHE A 77 -3.57 -15.25 -9.90
N LYS A 78 -3.97 -15.69 -11.10
CA LYS A 78 -3.08 -15.75 -12.27
C LYS A 78 -3.38 -14.67 -13.29
N SER A 79 -4.63 -14.60 -13.75
CA SER A 79 -5.06 -13.63 -14.77
C SER A 79 -6.57 -13.57 -14.90
N TRP A 80 -7.06 -12.46 -15.43
CA TRP A 80 -8.40 -12.37 -16.00
C TRP A 80 -8.39 -12.91 -17.43
N GLN A 81 -9.40 -13.69 -17.81
CA GLN A 81 -9.54 -14.21 -19.17
C GLN A 81 -10.86 -13.82 -19.81
N TYR A 82 -10.81 -13.53 -21.11
CA TYR A 82 -11.97 -13.41 -21.98
C TYR A 82 -11.88 -14.47 -23.08
N ASN A 83 -12.91 -15.30 -23.23
CA ASN A 83 -12.95 -16.38 -24.23
C ASN A 83 -11.70 -17.28 -24.25
N GLY A 84 -11.18 -17.60 -23.06
CA GLY A 84 -10.01 -18.47 -22.88
C GLY A 84 -8.65 -17.81 -23.15
N LYS A 85 -8.61 -16.50 -23.45
CA LYS A 85 -7.37 -15.74 -23.61
C LYS A 85 -7.18 -14.76 -22.44
N ALA A 86 -5.95 -14.64 -21.94
CA ALA A 86 -5.60 -13.64 -20.93
C ALA A 86 -5.92 -12.23 -21.44
N TRP A 87 -6.62 -11.46 -20.61
CA TRP A 87 -7.00 -10.08 -20.87
C TRP A 87 -5.89 -9.13 -20.45
N SER A 88 -5.51 -8.22 -21.34
CA SER A 88 -4.52 -7.18 -21.08
C SER A 88 -5.19 -5.84 -20.83
N PHE A 89 -5.24 -5.40 -19.56
CA PHE A 89 -5.81 -4.10 -19.19
C PHE A 89 -5.10 -2.90 -19.83
N SER A 90 -3.84 -3.08 -20.28
CA SER A 90 -3.07 -2.03 -20.95
C SER A 90 -3.25 -2.00 -22.47
N HIS A 91 -3.82 -3.04 -23.09
CA HIS A 91 -3.90 -3.15 -24.56
C HIS A 91 -5.32 -3.42 -25.06
N ASP A 92 -6.07 -4.31 -24.41
CA ASP A 92 -7.38 -4.74 -24.86
C ASP A 92 -8.44 -3.67 -24.60
N LYS A 93 -9.43 -3.62 -25.50
CA LYS A 93 -10.49 -2.62 -25.52
C LYS A 93 -11.85 -3.29 -25.51
N VAL A 94 -12.84 -2.61 -24.92
CA VAL A 94 -14.20 -3.13 -24.82
C VAL A 94 -15.01 -2.71 -26.04
N THR A 95 -15.54 -3.69 -26.77
CA THR A 95 -16.37 -3.48 -27.98
C THR A 95 -17.77 -4.09 -27.87
N GLU A 96 -18.04 -4.79 -26.77
CA GLU A 96 -19.31 -5.45 -26.44
C GLU A 96 -19.39 -5.68 -24.94
N ASP A 97 -20.54 -6.13 -24.44
CA ASP A 97 -20.64 -6.62 -23.06
C ASP A 97 -19.78 -7.88 -22.90
N ILE A 98 -18.88 -7.86 -21.93
CA ILE A 98 -17.94 -8.97 -21.69
C ILE A 98 -18.03 -9.47 -20.26
N THR A 99 -17.66 -10.74 -20.06
CA THR A 99 -17.39 -11.30 -18.74
C THR A 99 -15.93 -11.75 -18.69
N LEU A 100 -15.15 -11.12 -17.81
CA LEU A 100 -13.80 -11.53 -17.50
C LEU A 100 -13.85 -12.58 -16.39
N ILE A 101 -13.21 -13.72 -16.62
CA ILE A 101 -13.20 -14.84 -15.68
C ILE A 101 -11.82 -14.96 -15.05
N ALA A 102 -11.73 -14.96 -13.72
CA ALA A 102 -10.48 -15.15 -13.01
C ALA A 102 -9.94 -16.58 -13.19
N THR A 103 -8.62 -16.68 -13.26
CA THR A 103 -7.89 -17.95 -13.29
C THR A 103 -6.95 -18.06 -12.10
N TRP A 104 -6.74 -19.29 -11.66
CA TRP A 104 -6.13 -19.60 -10.37
C TRP A 104 -5.09 -20.70 -10.52
N GLU A 105 -4.02 -20.59 -9.75
CA GLU A 105 -3.04 -21.66 -9.54
C GLU A 105 -3.12 -22.13 -8.09
N ALA A 106 -3.03 -23.44 -7.82
CA ALA A 106 -3.03 -23.93 -6.44
C ALA A 106 -1.78 -23.42 -5.70
N ALA A 107 -1.91 -23.03 -4.44
CA ALA A 107 -0.81 -22.43 -3.69
C ALA A 107 0.42 -23.35 -3.60
N ASP A 108 0.24 -24.66 -3.44
CA ASP A 108 1.35 -25.63 -3.44
C ASP A 108 2.08 -25.79 -4.77
N ALA A 109 1.43 -25.41 -5.88
CA ALA A 109 2.08 -25.37 -7.20
C ALA A 109 2.93 -24.10 -7.37
N VAL A 110 2.66 -23.06 -6.58
CA VAL A 110 3.34 -21.76 -6.65
C VAL A 110 4.41 -21.64 -5.56
N TYR A 111 4.13 -22.09 -4.35
CA TYR A 111 4.97 -21.94 -3.18
C TYR A 111 5.50 -23.28 -2.68
N VAL A 112 6.63 -23.24 -1.96
CA VAL A 112 7.03 -24.28 -1.02
C VAL A 112 6.43 -23.88 0.33
N ILE A 113 5.58 -24.73 0.88
CA ILE A 113 4.87 -24.47 2.14
C ILE A 113 5.20 -25.57 3.14
N GLU A 114 5.74 -25.18 4.29
CA GLU A 114 6.16 -26.09 5.35
C GLU A 114 5.61 -25.60 6.69
N ASN A 115 4.76 -26.41 7.33
CA ASN A 115 4.21 -26.14 8.67
C ASN A 115 3.59 -24.74 8.84
N GLY A 116 2.88 -24.24 7.84
CA GLY A 116 2.26 -22.91 7.87
C GLY A 116 3.18 -21.76 7.48
N TYR A 117 4.38 -22.06 6.96
CA TYR A 117 5.31 -21.06 6.43
C TYR A 117 5.50 -21.21 4.93
N VAL A 118 5.48 -20.09 4.20
CA VAL A 118 6.01 -20.05 2.82
C VAL A 118 7.53 -19.99 2.90
N THR A 119 8.22 -21.04 2.50
CA THR A 119 9.68 -21.17 2.57
C THR A 119 10.37 -21.01 1.21
N GLY A 120 9.60 -20.82 0.14
CA GLY A 120 10.15 -20.57 -1.20
C GLY A 120 9.07 -20.42 -2.28
N CYS A 121 9.50 -20.01 -3.47
CA CYS A 121 8.65 -19.85 -4.66
C CYS A 121 9.10 -20.77 -5.80
N LYS A 122 8.16 -21.44 -6.44
CA LYS A 122 8.34 -22.33 -7.60
C LYS A 122 7.92 -21.67 -8.91
N GLN A 123 6.98 -20.73 -8.84
CA GLN A 123 6.44 -19.99 -9.97
C GLN A 123 6.31 -18.51 -9.60
N TYR A 124 6.40 -17.65 -10.60
CA TYR A 124 6.33 -16.20 -10.45
C TYR A 124 5.25 -15.61 -11.35
N PHE A 125 4.45 -14.73 -10.78
CA PHE A 125 3.44 -13.92 -11.47
C PHE A 125 3.69 -12.44 -11.18
N GLU A 126 3.09 -11.54 -11.95
CA GLU A 126 3.25 -10.09 -11.77
C GLU A 126 2.90 -9.65 -10.33
N THR A 127 1.86 -10.25 -9.76
CA THR A 127 1.43 -10.05 -8.37
C THR A 127 1.39 -11.39 -7.66
N MET A 128 2.15 -11.51 -6.57
CA MET A 128 2.22 -12.70 -5.73
C MET A 128 1.39 -12.48 -4.47
N VAL A 129 0.22 -13.10 -4.40
CA VAL A 129 -0.64 -13.04 -3.21
C VAL A 129 -0.46 -14.33 -2.41
N VAL A 130 0.11 -14.21 -1.21
CA VAL A 130 0.20 -15.34 -0.28
C VAL A 130 -1.21 -15.62 0.27
N PRO A 131 -1.74 -16.85 0.15
CA PRO A 131 -3.05 -17.16 0.71
C PRO A 131 -2.97 -17.24 2.24
N SER A 132 -4.07 -16.93 2.93
CA SER A 132 -4.14 -17.05 4.39
C SER A 132 -4.14 -18.51 4.88
N THR A 133 -4.55 -19.45 4.02
CA THR A 133 -4.58 -20.88 4.31
C THR A 133 -4.16 -21.69 3.09
N ASN A 134 -3.61 -22.88 3.33
CA ASN A 134 -3.36 -23.89 2.31
C ASN A 134 -3.72 -25.27 2.85
N ASN A 135 -4.63 -25.97 2.17
CA ASN A 135 -5.16 -27.29 2.59
C ASN A 135 -5.63 -27.35 4.06
N GLY A 136 -6.23 -26.28 4.56
CA GLY A 136 -6.73 -26.19 5.94
C GLY A 136 -5.68 -25.85 7.00
N ILE A 137 -4.44 -25.57 6.59
CA ILE A 137 -3.37 -25.05 7.46
C ILE A 137 -3.28 -23.54 7.27
N ASP A 138 -3.29 -22.78 8.36
CA ASP A 138 -3.06 -21.34 8.32
C ASP A 138 -1.62 -21.03 7.90
N ILE A 139 -1.47 -20.08 6.98
CA ILE A 139 -0.16 -19.52 6.63
C ILE A 139 0.10 -18.38 7.60
N VAL A 140 0.99 -18.64 8.55
CA VAL A 140 1.30 -17.76 9.68
C VAL A 140 2.62 -17.02 9.49
N GLY A 141 3.44 -17.42 8.53
CA GLY A 141 4.72 -16.77 8.32
C GLY A 141 5.37 -17.02 6.97
N ILE A 142 6.46 -16.28 6.78
CA ILE A 142 7.37 -16.39 5.65
C ILE A 142 8.70 -16.87 6.21
N GLY A 143 9.21 -17.98 5.69
CA GLY A 143 10.44 -18.61 6.13
C GLY A 143 11.69 -17.85 5.68
N ASP A 144 12.82 -18.28 6.24
CA ASP A 144 14.13 -17.72 5.93
C ASP A 144 14.42 -17.78 4.42
N GLY A 145 14.77 -16.63 3.85
CA GLY A 145 15.14 -16.47 2.45
C GLY A 145 14.05 -16.78 1.42
N ALA A 146 12.78 -16.94 1.82
CA ALA A 146 11.72 -17.45 0.94
C ALA A 146 11.50 -16.64 -0.36
N PHE A 147 11.83 -15.35 -0.37
CA PHE A 147 11.73 -14.45 -1.51
C PHE A 147 13.05 -13.74 -1.86
N THR A 148 14.21 -14.15 -1.32
CA THR A 148 15.49 -13.49 -1.64
C THR A 148 15.85 -13.58 -3.14
N ASP A 149 15.56 -14.72 -3.77
CA ASP A 149 15.85 -15.00 -5.19
C ASP A 149 14.62 -14.85 -6.09
N VAL A 150 13.65 -14.01 -5.70
CA VAL A 150 12.44 -13.75 -6.49
C VAL A 150 12.81 -13.19 -7.88
N ASP A 151 12.10 -13.61 -8.93
CA ASP A 151 12.29 -13.08 -10.28
C ASP A 151 11.77 -11.63 -10.37
N LYS A 152 12.66 -10.68 -10.11
CA LYS A 152 12.42 -9.22 -10.18
C LYS A 152 12.07 -8.73 -11.60
N GLY A 153 12.29 -9.53 -12.64
CA GLY A 153 11.85 -9.21 -14.01
C GLY A 153 10.36 -9.46 -14.23
N THR A 154 9.75 -10.31 -13.41
CA THR A 154 8.34 -10.70 -13.49
C THR A 154 7.52 -10.13 -12.34
N VAL A 155 7.98 -10.29 -11.10
CA VAL A 155 7.22 -9.90 -9.90
C VAL A 155 7.36 -8.42 -9.63
N THR A 156 6.23 -7.72 -9.51
CA THR A 156 6.18 -6.28 -9.19
C THR A 156 5.54 -6.00 -7.84
N LYS A 157 4.73 -6.94 -7.33
CA LYS A 157 4.03 -6.80 -6.05
C LYS A 157 3.94 -8.13 -5.30
N ILE A 158 4.17 -8.10 -3.99
CA ILE A 158 3.91 -9.20 -3.06
C ILE A 158 2.91 -8.73 -2.01
N VAL A 159 1.87 -9.53 -1.76
CA VAL A 159 0.85 -9.24 -0.75
C VAL A 159 0.83 -10.36 0.29
N LEU A 160 1.12 -10.01 1.53
CA LEU A 160 1.04 -10.90 2.68
C LEU A 160 -0.30 -10.70 3.41
N PRO A 161 -1.06 -11.77 3.69
CA PRO A 161 -2.38 -11.68 4.32
C PRO A 161 -2.27 -11.35 5.81
N GLU A 162 -3.40 -11.04 6.46
CA GLU A 162 -3.44 -10.72 7.89
C GLU A 162 -2.94 -11.85 8.80
N SER A 163 -3.05 -13.10 8.35
CA SER A 163 -2.58 -14.27 9.10
C SER A 163 -1.06 -14.36 9.20
N VAL A 164 -0.33 -13.71 8.30
CA VAL A 164 1.14 -13.71 8.31
C VAL A 164 1.64 -12.71 9.36
N THR A 165 2.17 -13.23 10.46
CA THR A 165 2.70 -12.44 11.58
C THR A 165 4.18 -12.71 11.85
N ALA A 166 4.78 -13.71 11.19
CA ALA A 166 6.20 -14.06 11.36
C ALA A 166 6.96 -13.95 10.03
N ILE A 167 8.09 -13.23 10.04
CA ILE A 167 8.97 -13.08 8.87
C ILE A 167 10.36 -13.56 9.24
N GLY A 168 10.88 -14.53 8.49
CA GLY A 168 12.18 -15.14 8.70
C GLY A 168 13.35 -14.27 8.25
N ASN A 169 14.56 -14.75 8.53
CA ASN A 169 15.80 -14.07 8.18
C ASN A 169 15.93 -13.92 6.66
N ASN A 170 16.32 -12.75 6.20
CA ASN A 170 16.50 -12.43 4.78
C ASN A 170 15.27 -12.67 3.88
N ALA A 171 14.07 -12.90 4.44
CA ALA A 171 12.90 -13.37 3.70
C ALA A 171 12.62 -12.56 2.42
N PHE A 172 12.76 -11.24 2.48
CA PHE A 172 12.57 -10.30 1.37
C PHE A 172 13.84 -9.48 1.06
N LYS A 173 15.01 -9.93 1.54
CA LYS A 173 16.26 -9.19 1.34
C LYS A 173 16.48 -8.84 -0.13
N ASP A 174 16.87 -7.59 -0.37
CA ASP A 174 17.13 -6.99 -1.67
C ASP A 174 15.92 -6.96 -2.62
N CYS A 175 14.68 -7.05 -2.14
CA CYS A 175 13.46 -6.83 -2.95
C CYS A 175 13.23 -5.33 -3.26
N SER A 176 14.22 -4.68 -3.87
CA SER A 176 14.27 -3.22 -4.08
C SER A 176 13.23 -2.68 -5.05
N ASP A 177 12.81 -3.47 -6.04
CA ASP A 177 11.91 -3.05 -7.11
C ASP A 177 10.50 -3.66 -6.98
N ILE A 178 10.19 -4.25 -5.82
CA ILE A 178 8.93 -4.95 -5.56
C ILE A 178 8.15 -4.21 -4.48
N ASP A 179 6.90 -3.87 -4.78
CA ASP A 179 5.93 -3.38 -3.80
C ASP A 179 5.57 -4.51 -2.84
N ILE A 180 5.79 -4.31 -1.54
CA ILE A 180 5.49 -5.33 -0.51
C ILE A 180 4.41 -4.77 0.40
N GLU A 181 3.25 -5.42 0.39
CA GLU A 181 2.12 -5.09 1.24
C GLU A 181 2.00 -6.13 2.35
N VAL A 182 2.29 -5.71 3.58
CA VAL A 182 2.14 -6.54 4.79
C VAL A 182 0.83 -6.17 5.48
N LYS A 183 -0.19 -7.03 5.38
CA LYS A 183 -1.49 -6.77 6.03
C LYS A 183 -1.51 -7.15 7.51
N GLY A 184 -0.76 -8.18 7.88
CA GLY A 184 -0.65 -8.67 9.25
C GLY A 184 0.17 -7.76 10.16
N ALA A 185 -0.05 -7.89 11.47
CA ALA A 185 0.76 -7.24 12.48
C ALA A 185 1.89 -8.19 12.91
N LEU A 186 3.14 -7.82 12.63
CA LEU A 186 4.30 -8.70 12.80
C LEU A 186 4.65 -8.88 14.28
N THR A 187 4.64 -10.12 14.75
CA THR A 187 5.07 -10.52 16.09
C THR A 187 6.48 -11.11 16.10
N LEU A 188 6.99 -11.51 14.94
CA LEU A 188 8.36 -11.97 14.75
C LEU A 188 8.92 -11.42 13.43
N VAL A 189 10.11 -10.83 13.49
CA VAL A 189 10.86 -10.36 12.33
C VAL A 189 12.29 -10.89 12.45
N GLY A 190 12.84 -11.43 11.37
CA GLY A 190 14.21 -11.95 11.31
C GLY A 190 15.24 -10.89 10.93
N GLU A 191 16.51 -11.26 11.07
CA GLU A 191 17.64 -10.43 10.62
C GLU A 191 17.56 -10.18 9.11
N SER A 192 17.79 -8.92 8.71
CA SER A 192 17.72 -8.50 7.31
C SER A 192 16.41 -8.87 6.58
N ALA A 193 15.31 -9.12 7.31
CA ALA A 193 14.05 -9.63 6.73
C ALA A 193 13.54 -8.79 5.56
N PHE A 194 13.65 -7.47 5.65
CA PHE A 194 13.26 -6.49 4.63
C PHE A 194 14.44 -5.58 4.23
N GLU A 195 15.68 -6.06 4.35
CA GLU A 195 16.84 -5.26 3.92
C GLU A 195 16.69 -4.85 2.44
N ASN A 196 16.88 -3.57 2.13
CA ASN A 196 16.77 -2.92 0.83
C ASN A 196 15.40 -3.09 0.13
N CYS A 197 14.30 -3.25 0.89
CA CYS A 197 12.94 -3.29 0.34
C CYS A 197 12.37 -1.88 0.10
N ASN A 198 12.77 -1.21 -0.99
CA ASN A 198 12.30 0.16 -1.26
C ASN A 198 10.80 0.25 -1.55
N GLY A 199 10.13 -0.84 -1.93
CA GLY A 199 8.67 -0.86 -2.12
C GLY A 199 7.87 -1.00 -0.82
N LEU A 200 8.51 -1.29 0.32
CA LEU A 200 7.81 -1.38 1.60
C LEU A 200 7.46 0.04 2.11
N THR A 201 6.17 0.36 2.15
CA THR A 201 5.68 1.71 2.51
C THR A 201 5.09 1.83 3.91
N ASP A 202 4.62 0.72 4.47
CA ASP A 202 4.03 0.61 5.81
C ASP A 202 4.33 -0.77 6.40
N VAL A 203 4.50 -0.83 7.72
CA VAL A 203 4.59 -2.08 8.47
C VAL A 203 3.90 -1.89 9.81
N LYS A 204 3.15 -2.92 10.23
CA LYS A 204 2.50 -2.97 11.54
C LYS A 204 3.19 -4.01 12.38
N PHE A 205 3.41 -3.69 13.65
CA PHE A 205 3.94 -4.62 14.62
C PHE A 205 2.82 -5.06 15.56
N GLY A 206 2.77 -6.35 15.82
CA GLY A 206 1.88 -6.95 16.79
C GLY A 206 2.39 -6.75 18.22
N ASN A 207 1.54 -7.10 19.17
CA ASN A 207 1.98 -7.27 20.55
C ASN A 207 2.98 -8.46 20.60
N GLU A 208 3.89 -8.46 21.58
CA GLU A 208 4.91 -9.51 21.82
C GLU A 208 6.23 -9.36 21.07
N LEU A 209 6.32 -8.53 20.02
CA LEU A 209 7.61 -8.23 19.41
C LEU A 209 8.46 -7.40 20.40
N ASP A 210 9.53 -8.01 20.92
CA ASP A 210 10.41 -7.45 21.95
C ASP A 210 11.75 -6.95 21.40
N ASN A 211 12.08 -7.34 20.17
CA ASN A 211 13.29 -6.96 19.45
C ASN A 211 13.02 -6.68 17.97
N ILE A 212 13.64 -5.64 17.42
CA ILE A 212 13.76 -5.43 15.97
C ILE A 212 15.22 -5.75 15.59
N PRO A 213 15.48 -6.86 14.87
CA PRO A 213 16.84 -7.36 14.69
C PRO A 213 17.73 -6.53 13.77
N PHE A 214 19.00 -6.96 13.72
CA PHE A 214 20.04 -6.40 12.87
C PHE A 214 19.57 -6.28 11.42
N ASN A 215 19.74 -5.08 10.83
CA ASN A 215 19.36 -4.74 9.45
C ASN A 215 17.90 -5.03 9.06
N ALA A 216 16.98 -5.33 9.98
CA ALA A 216 15.66 -5.88 9.65
C ALA A 216 14.88 -5.06 8.59
N PHE A 217 15.02 -3.74 8.61
CA PHE A 217 14.41 -2.80 7.65
C PHE A 217 15.44 -1.86 7.02
N LYS A 218 16.74 -2.18 7.10
CA LYS A 218 17.80 -1.35 6.51
C LYS A 218 17.49 -1.05 5.05
N GLY A 219 17.59 0.21 4.63
CA GLY A 219 17.35 0.63 3.25
C GLY A 219 15.88 0.60 2.82
N CYS A 220 14.90 0.43 3.71
CA CYS A 220 13.47 0.58 3.39
C CYS A 220 13.12 2.05 3.14
N SER A 221 13.61 2.61 2.04
CA SER A 221 13.64 4.06 1.78
C SER A 221 12.25 4.68 1.56
N SER A 222 11.20 3.89 1.33
CA SER A 222 9.82 4.39 1.18
C SER A 222 8.96 4.26 2.45
N LEU A 223 9.49 3.70 3.54
CA LEU A 223 8.76 3.57 4.79
C LEU A 223 8.50 4.97 5.37
N LYS A 224 7.23 5.37 5.47
CA LYS A 224 6.85 6.77 5.75
C LYS A 224 6.79 7.11 7.24
N SER A 225 6.49 6.12 8.05
CA SER A 225 6.34 6.25 9.50
C SER A 225 6.50 4.90 10.15
N ILE A 226 6.78 4.91 11.45
CA ILE A 226 6.86 3.67 12.21
C ILE A 226 6.20 3.79 13.58
N ILE A 227 5.37 2.82 13.92
CA ILE A 227 4.73 2.71 15.22
C ILE A 227 5.32 1.49 15.91
N LEU A 228 6.31 1.72 16.77
CA LEU A 228 6.99 0.64 17.48
C LEU A 228 6.06 0.04 18.56
N PRO A 229 6.05 -1.29 18.76
CA PRO A 229 5.11 -1.92 19.69
C PRO A 229 5.51 -1.67 21.14
N ALA A 230 4.51 -1.65 22.04
CA ALA A 230 4.71 -1.40 23.48
C ALA A 230 5.49 -2.49 24.22
N SER A 231 5.71 -3.65 23.60
CA SER A 231 6.56 -4.73 24.11
C SER A 231 8.03 -4.57 23.73
N LEU A 232 8.35 -3.66 22.80
CA LEU A 232 9.70 -3.54 22.25
C LEU A 232 10.69 -3.06 23.30
N THR A 233 11.77 -3.81 23.48
CA THR A 233 12.85 -3.51 24.42
C THR A 233 14.17 -3.17 23.72
N LEU A 234 14.41 -3.73 22.53
CA LEU A 234 15.65 -3.58 21.78
C LEU A 234 15.38 -3.21 20.32
N ILE A 235 16.13 -2.23 19.82
CA ILE A 235 16.27 -1.93 18.40
C ILE A 235 17.74 -2.16 18.06
N SER A 236 18.03 -3.23 17.32
CA SER A 236 19.39 -3.65 17.03
C SER A 236 20.09 -2.74 16.02
N GLU A 237 21.41 -2.93 15.92
CA GLU A 237 22.28 -2.19 15.01
C GLU A 237 21.71 -2.17 13.58
N ASN A 238 21.70 -0.98 12.98
CA ASN A 238 21.23 -0.69 11.62
C ASN A 238 19.76 -1.09 11.31
N ALA A 239 18.93 -1.41 12.29
CA ALA A 239 17.56 -1.91 12.07
C ALA A 239 16.74 -1.09 11.06
N PHE A 240 16.85 0.24 11.10
CA PHE A 240 16.21 1.21 10.20
C PHE A 240 17.24 2.13 9.52
N GLU A 241 18.49 1.70 9.39
CA GLU A 241 19.50 2.47 8.65
C GLU A 241 18.99 2.80 7.24
N ASP A 242 19.21 4.02 6.77
CA ASP A 242 18.80 4.53 5.45
C ASP A 242 17.29 4.45 5.14
N CYS A 243 16.44 4.34 6.16
CA CYS A 243 14.99 4.56 6.05
C CYS A 243 14.66 6.05 5.91
N SER A 244 15.12 6.64 4.80
CA SER A 244 15.18 8.09 4.57
C SER A 244 13.82 8.80 4.45
N SER A 245 12.70 8.07 4.36
CA SER A 245 11.34 8.64 4.29
C SER A 245 10.57 8.64 5.61
N ILE A 246 11.11 8.06 6.70
CA ILE A 246 10.41 8.04 7.99
C ILE A 246 10.25 9.48 8.49
N ALA A 247 9.04 10.02 8.41
CA ALA A 247 8.75 11.41 8.80
C ALA A 247 8.45 11.56 10.30
N TYR A 248 7.81 10.54 10.88
CA TYR A 248 7.53 10.47 12.30
C TYR A 248 7.62 9.03 12.81
N MET A 249 7.88 8.90 14.11
CA MET A 249 7.84 7.60 14.79
C MET A 249 7.08 7.69 16.12
N VAL A 250 6.47 6.57 16.51
CA VAL A 250 6.00 6.33 17.88
C VAL A 250 6.94 5.36 18.56
N MET A 251 7.44 5.72 19.74
CA MET A 251 8.32 4.88 20.58
C MET A 251 7.75 4.80 21.98
N HIS A 252 7.80 3.64 22.62
CA HIS A 252 7.22 3.42 23.95
C HIS A 252 8.28 3.49 25.05
N SER A 253 7.83 3.72 26.29
CA SER A 253 8.72 3.72 27.46
C SER A 253 9.37 2.36 27.76
N SER A 254 8.91 1.28 27.12
CA SER A 254 9.49 -0.05 27.18
C SER A 254 10.82 -0.16 26.42
N THR A 255 11.04 0.70 25.41
CA THR A 255 12.23 0.66 24.57
C THR A 255 13.43 1.03 25.43
N ALA A 256 14.23 0.03 25.79
CA ALA A 256 15.35 0.18 26.71
C ALA A 256 16.63 0.56 25.96
N THR A 257 16.84 -0.03 24.79
CA THR A 257 18.09 0.10 24.03
C THR A 257 17.83 0.35 22.55
N VAL A 258 18.51 1.37 22.01
CA VAL A 258 18.65 1.65 20.59
C VAL A 258 20.13 1.56 20.26
N GLU A 259 20.52 0.52 19.51
CA GLU A 259 21.92 0.23 19.19
C GLU A 259 22.48 1.17 18.10
N ASN A 260 23.77 1.00 17.79
CA ASN A 260 24.49 1.88 16.88
C ASN A 260 23.76 1.98 15.54
N ASN A 261 23.61 3.21 15.06
CA ASN A 261 23.13 3.47 13.70
C ASN A 261 21.76 2.86 13.37
N ALA A 262 20.98 2.45 14.38
CA ALA A 262 19.64 1.88 14.20
C ALA A 262 18.72 2.80 13.38
N PHE A 263 18.88 4.12 13.52
CA PHE A 263 18.19 5.14 12.71
C PHE A 263 19.19 6.05 11.97
N GLY A 264 20.34 5.50 11.58
CA GLY A 264 21.28 6.18 10.68
C GLY A 264 20.60 6.54 9.36
N GLY A 265 20.87 7.71 8.78
CA GLY A 265 20.28 8.10 7.50
C GLY A 265 18.75 8.35 7.49
N CYS A 266 18.08 8.29 8.65
CA CYS A 266 16.65 8.65 8.80
C CYS A 266 16.43 10.18 8.79
N ASP A 267 16.93 10.87 7.77
CA ASP A 267 17.00 12.34 7.73
C ASP A 267 15.64 13.06 7.64
N ALA A 268 14.58 12.34 7.22
CA ALA A 268 13.22 12.87 7.21
C ALA A 268 12.55 12.89 8.59
N LEU A 269 13.12 12.23 9.60
CA LEU A 269 12.51 12.10 10.92
C LEU A 269 12.44 13.47 11.61
N LYS A 270 11.23 14.00 11.72
CA LYS A 270 10.99 15.32 12.32
C LYS A 270 10.27 15.25 13.64
N VAL A 271 9.51 14.19 13.89
CA VAL A 271 8.64 14.08 15.06
C VAL A 271 8.79 12.72 15.74
N LEU A 272 9.06 12.75 17.03
CA LEU A 272 9.02 11.60 17.92
C LEU A 272 7.81 11.74 18.86
N TYR A 273 6.84 10.85 18.70
CA TYR A 273 5.75 10.66 19.65
C TYR A 273 6.18 9.61 20.67
N TYR A 274 6.65 10.07 21.82
CA TYR A 274 7.09 9.17 22.88
C TYR A 274 5.92 8.81 23.79
N HIS A 275 5.60 7.52 23.86
CA HIS A 275 4.56 6.96 24.72
C HIS A 275 5.10 6.74 26.15
N GLY A 276 5.52 7.83 26.79
CA GLY A 276 6.11 7.88 28.13
C GLY A 276 6.44 9.33 28.53
N THR A 277 7.21 9.50 29.60
CA THR A 277 7.65 10.82 30.10
C THR A 277 9.03 11.21 29.58
N ALA A 278 9.39 12.50 29.74
CA ALA A 278 10.73 12.99 29.41
C ALA A 278 11.84 12.28 30.20
N ASP A 279 11.60 11.99 31.48
CA ASP A 279 12.56 11.29 32.34
C ASP A 279 12.78 9.84 31.88
N GLN A 280 11.73 9.15 31.43
CA GLN A 280 11.85 7.80 30.88
C GLN A 280 12.64 7.80 29.57
N LEU A 281 12.41 8.78 28.69
CA LEU A 281 13.18 8.92 27.46
C LEU A 281 14.66 9.19 27.76
N ALA A 282 14.96 10.00 28.78
CA ALA A 282 16.33 10.28 29.21
C ALA A 282 17.06 9.04 29.77
N GLN A 283 16.34 8.00 30.17
CA GLN A 283 16.89 6.72 30.63
C GLN A 283 17.09 5.71 29.49
N THR A 284 16.54 5.97 28.30
CA THR A 284 16.71 5.08 27.14
C THR A 284 18.17 5.11 26.69
N SER A 285 18.79 3.95 26.52
CA SER A 285 20.16 3.84 26.01
C SER A 285 20.16 4.01 24.50
N ILE A 286 20.49 5.21 24.03
CA ILE A 286 20.60 5.53 22.60
C ILE A 286 22.08 5.58 22.24
N ALA A 287 22.54 4.61 21.45
CA ALA A 287 23.92 4.52 21.01
C ALA A 287 24.23 5.49 19.85
N SER A 288 25.48 5.47 19.38
CA SER A 288 25.98 6.42 18.40
C SER A 288 25.27 6.33 17.03
N SER A 289 25.37 7.40 16.23
CA SER A 289 24.78 7.50 14.88
C SER A 289 23.25 7.44 14.81
N ASN A 290 22.55 7.77 15.90
CA ASN A 290 21.09 7.91 15.94
C ASN A 290 20.61 9.38 16.02
N SER A 291 21.36 10.31 15.40
CA SER A 291 21.12 11.76 15.55
C SER A 291 19.73 12.21 15.09
N ALA A 292 19.05 11.42 14.27
CA ALA A 292 17.67 11.65 13.85
C ALA A 292 16.70 11.69 15.05
N ILE A 293 16.84 10.75 16.01
CA ILE A 293 16.02 10.71 17.24
C ILE A 293 16.28 11.97 18.08
N GLU A 294 17.54 12.36 18.19
CA GLU A 294 17.94 13.49 19.03
C GLU A 294 17.40 14.83 18.50
N LYS A 295 17.40 15.00 17.18
CA LYS A 295 16.96 16.21 16.47
C LYS A 295 15.43 16.31 16.32
N ALA A 296 14.71 15.19 16.43
CA ALA A 296 13.26 15.17 16.28
C ALA A 296 12.57 16.02 17.37
N THR A 297 11.48 16.70 16.98
CA THR A 297 10.59 17.36 17.94
C THR A 297 9.86 16.28 18.75
N ARG A 298 9.89 16.41 20.07
CA ARG A 298 9.39 15.37 20.98
C ARG A 298 8.05 15.77 21.55
N PHE A 299 7.09 14.84 21.50
CA PHE A 299 5.82 14.93 22.21
C PHE A 299 5.72 13.75 23.17
N PHE A 300 5.22 14.01 24.38
CA PHE A 300 5.07 13.02 25.43
C PHE A 300 3.60 12.62 25.60
N TYR A 301 3.34 11.33 25.81
CA TYR A 301 1.97 10.84 25.87
C TYR A 301 1.28 11.28 27.16
N SER A 302 0.06 11.79 27.03
CA SER A 302 -0.83 12.04 28.16
C SER A 302 -2.24 11.62 27.77
N LYS A 303 -2.80 10.66 28.51
CA LYS A 303 -4.17 10.18 28.25
C LYS A 303 -5.21 11.28 28.44
N ASP A 304 -5.02 12.10 29.47
CA ASP A 304 -5.89 13.21 29.83
C ASP A 304 -5.23 14.56 29.49
N LYS A 305 -6.02 15.63 29.40
CA LYS A 305 -5.49 16.97 29.11
C LYS A 305 -4.46 17.39 30.19
N PRO A 306 -3.21 17.68 29.82
CA PRO A 306 -2.18 18.10 30.76
C PRO A 306 -2.55 19.43 31.43
N THR A 307 -2.23 19.55 32.72
CA THR A 307 -2.36 20.80 33.49
C THR A 307 -1.11 21.66 33.41
N GLU A 308 0.03 21.05 33.04
CA GLU A 308 1.31 21.72 32.88
C GLU A 308 1.55 22.12 31.41
N SER A 309 2.37 23.15 31.21
CA SER A 309 2.80 23.54 29.88
C SER A 309 3.78 22.52 29.32
N GLY A 310 3.60 22.12 28.07
CA GLY A 310 4.53 21.20 27.40
C GLY A 310 4.00 20.68 26.07
N SER A 311 4.80 19.85 25.42
CA SER A 311 4.46 19.20 24.15
C SER A 311 3.88 17.82 24.43
N PHE A 312 2.55 17.70 24.42
CA PHE A 312 1.87 16.46 24.73
C PHE A 312 1.01 15.95 23.58
N TRP A 313 0.85 14.64 23.49
CA TRP A 313 0.01 13.97 22.50
C TRP A 313 -0.87 12.89 23.14
N HIS A 314 -1.92 12.49 22.43
CA HIS A 314 -2.81 11.38 22.78
C HIS A 314 -3.35 10.71 21.51
N TYR A 315 -3.99 9.55 21.67
CA TYR A 315 -4.83 8.98 20.61
C TYR A 315 -6.26 9.53 20.72
N ASP A 316 -6.88 9.88 19.60
CA ASP A 316 -8.33 10.12 19.55
C ASP A 316 -9.12 8.80 19.54
N GLU A 317 -10.45 8.90 19.48
CA GLU A 317 -11.36 7.75 19.49
C GLU A 317 -11.15 6.81 18.28
N ASP A 318 -10.57 7.29 17.18
CA ASP A 318 -10.22 6.50 15.99
C ASP A 318 -8.81 5.88 16.09
N GLY A 319 -8.08 6.10 17.18
CA GLY A 319 -6.69 5.67 17.32
C GLY A 319 -5.70 6.53 16.52
N LYS A 320 -6.07 7.76 16.11
CA LYS A 320 -5.17 8.68 15.41
C LYS A 320 -4.43 9.58 16.40
N ILE A 321 -3.20 9.91 16.06
CA ILE A 321 -2.37 10.80 16.88
C ILE A 321 -2.94 12.23 16.86
N LYS A 322 -3.12 12.81 18.04
CA LYS A 322 -3.53 14.20 18.27
C LYS A 322 -2.61 14.88 19.26
N LEU A 323 -2.42 16.18 19.08
CA LEU A 323 -1.70 17.02 20.03
C LEU A 323 -2.69 17.67 21.00
N TRP A 324 -2.30 17.76 22.27
CA TRP A 324 -3.03 18.59 23.21
C TRP A 324 -2.86 20.06 22.84
N THR A 325 -3.97 20.82 22.92
CA THR A 325 -4.02 22.27 22.71
C THR A 325 -4.36 22.99 24.00
#